data_AF-A0AB39TUI7-F1
#
_entry.id   AF-A0AB39TUI7-F1
#
_cell.length_a   1.000
_cell.length_b   1.000
_cell.length_c   1.000
_cell.angle_alpha   90.00
_cell.angle_beta   90.00
_cell.angle_gamma   90.00
#
_symmetry.space_group_name_H-M   'P 1'
#
loop_
_entity.id
_entity.type
_entity.pdbx_description
1 polymer ?
#
loop_
_entity_poly.entity_id
_entity_poly.type
_entity_poly.pdbx_seq_one_letter_code
_entity_poly.pdbx_strand_id
1 'polypeptide(L)'
;MHEKIQADLDTARERGQEAGVEADELRAQVAQLQEQALRDRIAAEYALPPVLAALVQGGDEASVRAHAERLAAVAAPKPLLGAGGLTPHSEPDPYTGLAEKLRRRKYGL
;
A
#
# COMPACT_ATOMS: atom_id res chain seq x y z
N MET A 1 6.58 66.81 -5.60
CA MET A 1 7.12 65.95 -4.51
C MET A 1 6.07 64.97 -3.99
N HIS A 2 4.85 65.39 -3.67
CA HIS A 2 3.81 64.50 -3.13
C HIS A 2 3.35 63.38 -4.09
N GLU A 3 3.15 63.65 -5.38
CA GLU A 3 2.72 62.62 -6.34
C GLU A 3 3.72 61.47 -6.49
N LYS A 4 5.02 61.77 -6.45
CA LYS A 4 6.07 60.76 -6.56
C LYS A 4 6.11 59.83 -5.35
N ILE A 5 5.89 60.41 -4.15
CA ILE A 5 5.80 59.65 -2.90
C ILE A 5 4.55 58.74 -2.90
N GLN A 6 3.43 59.22 -3.43
CA GLN A 6 2.21 58.40 -3.57
C GLN A 6 2.44 57.24 -4.54
N ALA A 7 3.03 57.49 -5.72
CA ALA A 7 3.37 56.44 -6.68
C ALA A 7 4.33 55.39 -6.09
N ASP A 8 5.36 55.83 -5.34
CA ASP A 8 6.30 54.91 -4.68
C ASP A 8 5.60 54.05 -3.61
N LEU A 9 4.63 54.61 -2.87
CA LEU A 9 3.83 53.88 -1.89
C LEU A 9 2.88 52.86 -2.54
N ASP A 10 2.25 53.22 -3.65
CA ASP A 10 1.36 52.31 -4.40
C ASP A 10 2.17 51.15 -4.98
N THR A 11 3.33 51.44 -5.57
CA THR A 11 4.23 50.39 -6.08
C THR A 11 4.76 49.49 -4.96
N ALA A 12 5.05 50.04 -3.78
CA ALA A 12 5.45 49.24 -2.63
C ALA A 12 4.30 48.35 -2.11
N ARG A 13 3.05 48.83 -2.17
CA ARG A 13 1.87 48.09 -1.78
C ARG A 13 1.57 46.94 -2.74
N GLU A 14 1.68 47.17 -4.05
CA GLU A 14 1.55 46.15 -5.08
C GLU A 14 2.59 45.04 -4.89
N ARG A 15 3.86 45.41 -4.72
CA ARG A 15 4.93 44.42 -4.42
C ARG A 15 4.68 43.64 -3.13
N GLY A 16 4.13 44.29 -2.11
CA GLY A 16 3.77 43.63 -0.85
C GLY A 16 2.63 42.62 -1.02
N GLN A 17 1.66 42.90 -1.90
CA GLN A 17 0.59 41.98 -2.23
C GLN A 17 1.11 40.79 -3.06
N GLU A 18 1.92 41.06 -4.08
CA GLU A 18 2.55 40.01 -4.90
C GLU A 18 3.40 39.06 -4.05
N ALA A 19 4.26 39.61 -3.18
CA ALA A 19 5.07 38.81 -2.27
C ALA A 19 4.23 38.00 -1.26
N GLY A 20 3.08 38.53 -0.85
CA GLY A 20 2.13 37.82 0.01
C GLY A 20 1.52 36.61 -0.69
N VAL A 21 1.08 36.78 -1.94
CA VAL A 21 0.53 35.69 -2.75
C VAL A 21 1.59 34.61 -3.00
N GLU A 22 2.81 35.00 -3.38
CA GLU A 22 3.91 34.06 -3.60
C GLU A 22 4.25 33.27 -2.32
N ALA A 23 4.27 33.94 -1.16
CA ALA A 23 4.49 33.28 0.12
C ALA A 23 3.38 32.26 0.46
N ASP A 24 2.12 32.58 0.18
CA ASP A 24 1.00 31.68 0.42
C ASP A 24 0.99 30.49 -0.56
N GLU A 25 1.35 30.71 -1.82
CA GLU A 25 1.54 29.65 -2.81
C GLU A 25 2.68 28.70 -2.42
N LEU A 26 3.82 29.24 -1.98
CA LEU A 26 4.95 28.44 -1.51
C LEU A 26 4.58 27.63 -0.25
N ARG A 27 3.82 28.22 0.68
CA ARG A 27 3.31 27.51 1.87
C ARG A 27 2.38 26.37 1.48
N ALA A 28 1.49 26.58 0.52
CA ALA A 28 0.61 25.54 0.00
C ALA A 28 1.40 24.38 -0.62
N GLN A 29 2.43 24.69 -1.41
CA GLN A 29 3.32 23.68 -2.01
C GLN A 29 4.08 22.89 -0.94
N VAL A 30 4.62 23.57 0.09
CA VAL A 30 5.32 22.89 1.20
C VAL A 30 4.38 21.95 1.94
N ALA A 31 3.14 22.38 2.22
CA ALA A 31 2.15 21.53 2.89
C ALA A 31 1.81 20.27 2.06
N GLN A 32 1.63 20.44 0.75
CA GLN A 32 1.38 19.31 -0.17
C GLN A 32 2.56 18.34 -0.20
N LEU A 33 3.79 18.83 -0.25
CA LEU A 33 4.99 17.98 -0.25
C LEU A 33 5.18 17.25 1.08
N GLN A 34 4.88 17.89 2.22
CA GLN A 34 4.93 17.25 3.52
C GLN A 34 3.89 16.12 3.63
N GLU A 35 2.68 16.34 3.12
CA GLU A 35 1.62 15.33 3.08
C GLU A 35 2.02 14.14 2.20
N GLN A 36 2.57 14.40 1.00
CA GLN A 36 3.09 13.34 0.12
C GLN A 36 4.23 12.56 0.78
N ALA A 37 5.20 13.24 1.40
CA ALA A 37 6.32 12.59 2.07
C ALA A 37 5.87 11.69 3.24
N LEU A 38 4.84 12.11 3.99
CA LEU A 38 4.25 11.31 5.05
C LEU A 38 3.59 10.04 4.50
N ARG A 39 2.84 10.16 3.40
CA ARG A 39 2.22 9.01 2.72
C ARG A 39 3.27 8.04 2.18
N ASP A 40 4.31 8.54 1.53
CA ASP A 40 5.39 7.72 0.97
C ASP A 40 6.17 7.00 2.08
N ARG A 41 6.45 7.68 3.20
CA ARG A 41 7.10 7.07 4.36
C ARG A 41 6.27 5.93 4.93
N ILE A 42 4.97 6.16 5.16
CA ILE A 42 4.08 5.12 5.68
C ILE A 42 3.95 3.97 4.67
N ALA A 43 3.83 4.27 3.37
CA ALA A 43 3.77 3.23 2.35
C ALA A 43 5.04 2.36 2.33
N ALA A 44 6.21 2.96 2.54
CA ALA A 44 7.47 2.24 2.68
C ALA A 44 7.53 1.37 3.95
N GLU A 45 7.01 1.85 5.08
CA GLU A 45 6.94 1.08 6.34
C GLU A 45 6.16 -0.23 6.17
N TYR A 46 5.12 -0.23 5.35
CA TYR A 46 4.29 -1.40 5.05
C TYR A 46 4.70 -2.15 3.78
N ALA A 47 5.87 -1.81 3.19
CA ALA A 47 6.39 -2.40 1.97
C ALA A 47 5.39 -2.44 0.80
N LEU A 48 4.56 -1.39 0.65
CA LEU A 48 3.58 -1.35 -0.42
C LEU A 48 4.24 -1.18 -1.79
N PRO A 49 3.75 -1.88 -2.82
CA PRO A 49 4.08 -1.58 -4.21
C PRO A 49 3.78 -0.11 -4.56
N PRO A 50 4.53 0.51 -5.48
CA PRO A 50 4.40 1.94 -5.81
C PRO A 50 3.00 2.30 -6.32
N VAL A 51 2.32 1.36 -6.98
CA VAL A 51 0.92 1.53 -7.44
C VAL A 51 -0.04 1.67 -6.26
N LEU A 52 0.16 0.92 -5.17
CA LEU A 52 -0.69 0.97 -3.98
C LEU A 52 -0.29 2.10 -3.03
N ALA A 53 0.99 2.48 -3.00
CA ALA A 53 1.48 3.65 -2.28
C ALA A 53 0.76 4.94 -2.72
N ALA A 54 0.58 5.11 -4.04
CA ALA A 54 -0.17 6.25 -4.60
C ALA A 54 -1.67 6.25 -4.25
N LEU A 55 -2.22 5.11 -3.82
CA LEU A 55 -3.62 4.96 -3.43
C LEU A 55 -3.84 5.15 -1.93
N VAL A 56 -2.79 5.37 -1.13
CA VAL A 56 -2.95 5.59 0.31
C VAL A 56 -3.65 6.93 0.56
N GLN A 57 -4.82 6.87 1.18
CA GLN A 57 -5.65 8.04 1.52
C GLN A 57 -5.70 8.25 3.03
N GLY A 58 -5.89 9.50 3.44
CA GLY A 58 -6.01 9.89 4.84
C GLY A 58 -5.66 11.36 5.06
N GLY A 59 -6.33 11.99 6.03
CA GLY A 59 -6.08 13.38 6.45
C GLY A 59 -5.23 13.48 7.72
N ASP A 60 -4.96 12.35 8.37
CA ASP A 60 -4.19 12.22 9.60
C ASP A 60 -3.31 10.95 9.56
N GLU A 61 -2.21 10.95 10.29
CA GLU A 61 -1.22 9.86 10.25
C GLU A 61 -1.82 8.49 10.58
N ALA A 62 -2.79 8.44 11.49
CA ALA A 62 -3.45 7.20 11.89
C ALA A 62 -4.35 6.64 10.77
N SER A 63 -5.08 7.50 10.07
CA SER A 63 -5.89 7.12 8.91
C SER A 63 -5.03 6.60 7.75
N VAL A 64 -3.91 7.27 7.46
CA VAL A 64 -2.96 6.86 6.41
C VAL A 64 -2.36 5.50 6.74
N ARG A 65 -1.96 5.29 8.01
CA ARG A 65 -1.43 4.01 8.51
C ARG A 65 -2.46 2.87 8.38
N ALA A 66 -3.69 3.09 8.82
CA ALA A 66 -4.75 2.10 8.73
C ALA A 66 -5.12 1.75 7.27
N HIS A 67 -5.09 2.73 6.37
CA HIS A 67 -5.35 2.51 4.96
C HIS A 67 -4.19 1.74 4.29
N ALA A 68 -2.95 2.10 4.60
CA ALA A 68 -1.75 1.40 4.13
C ALA A 68 -1.74 -0.07 4.60
N GLU A 69 -2.11 -0.33 5.86
CA GLU A 69 -2.21 -1.70 6.39
C GLU A 69 -3.26 -2.54 5.65
N ARG A 70 -4.44 -1.98 5.38
CA ARG A 70 -5.48 -2.66 4.60
C ARG A 70 -5.02 -2.97 3.18
N LEU A 71 -4.34 -2.02 2.53
CA LEU A 71 -3.80 -2.21 1.20
C LEU A 71 -2.68 -3.26 1.19
N ALA A 72 -1.80 -3.26 2.20
CA ALA A 72 -0.78 -4.28 2.37
C ALA A 72 -1.39 -5.67 2.58
N ALA A 73 -2.47 -5.80 3.35
CA ALA A 73 -3.19 -7.06 3.52
C ALA A 73 -3.82 -7.59 2.22
N VAL A 74 -4.26 -6.71 1.33
CA VAL A 74 -4.78 -7.09 0.00
C VAL A 74 -3.64 -7.45 -0.97
N ALA A 75 -2.52 -6.73 -0.88
CA ALA A 75 -1.33 -6.97 -1.69
C ALA A 75 -0.57 -8.23 -1.29
N ALA A 76 -0.67 -8.63 -0.02
CA ALA A 76 -0.05 -9.82 0.50
C ALA A 76 -0.49 -11.03 -0.34
N PRO A 77 0.45 -11.84 -0.86
CA PRO A 77 0.10 -13.00 -1.63
C PRO A 77 -0.77 -13.89 -0.75
N LYS A 78 -2.01 -14.09 -1.19
CA LYS A 78 -2.97 -14.96 -0.51
C LYS A 78 -2.28 -16.30 -0.33
N PRO A 79 -2.14 -16.84 0.91
CA PRO A 79 -1.59 -18.16 1.07
C PRO A 79 -2.42 -19.08 0.18
N LEU A 80 -1.75 -19.82 -0.71
CA LEU A 80 -2.40 -20.77 -1.59
C LEU A 80 -3.20 -21.74 -0.70
N LEU A 81 -4.51 -21.50 -0.55
CA LEU A 81 -5.48 -22.49 -0.11
C LEU A 81 -5.46 -23.56 -1.19
N GLY A 82 -4.50 -24.47 -1.08
CA GLY A 82 -3.93 -25.13 -2.25
C GLY A 82 -2.59 -25.80 -2.01
N ALA A 83 -2.02 -25.70 -0.80
CA ALA A 83 -1.32 -26.85 -0.22
C ALA A 83 -2.34 -27.97 0.08
N GLY A 84 -3.12 -28.37 -0.94
CA GLY A 84 -3.80 -29.65 -0.94
C GLY A 84 -2.67 -30.66 -0.84
N GLY A 85 -2.55 -31.27 0.34
CA GLY A 85 -1.62 -32.34 0.61
C GLY A 85 -1.97 -33.54 -0.28
N LEU A 86 -1.56 -33.46 -1.53
CA LEU A 86 -1.21 -34.61 -2.36
C LEU A 86 0.25 -35.00 -2.08
N THR A 87 0.76 -34.73 -0.88
CA THR A 87 1.73 -35.66 -0.32
C THR A 87 0.98 -36.99 -0.28
N PRO A 88 1.36 -38.01 -1.07
CA PRO A 88 0.77 -39.32 -0.90
C PRO A 88 1.08 -39.68 0.55
N HIS A 89 0.08 -39.54 1.42
CA HIS A 89 0.18 -40.06 2.76
C HIS A 89 0.60 -41.50 2.57
N SER A 90 1.63 -41.89 3.32
CA SER A 90 2.08 -43.26 3.51
C SER A 90 0.98 -44.11 4.17
N GLU A 91 -0.26 -44.01 3.69
CA GLU A 91 -1.28 -44.99 3.90
C GLU A 91 -0.88 -46.20 3.05
N PRO A 92 -0.71 -47.37 3.65
CA PRO A 92 -0.51 -48.59 2.88
C PRO A 92 -1.69 -48.69 1.92
N ASP A 93 -1.40 -48.78 0.62
CA ASP A 93 -2.42 -48.88 -0.42
C ASP A 93 -3.45 -49.93 0.02
N PRO A 94 -4.74 -49.57 0.17
CA PRO A 94 -5.76 -50.50 0.68
C PRO A 94 -5.94 -51.72 -0.23
N TYR A 95 -5.40 -51.67 -1.45
CA TYR A 95 -5.39 -52.74 -2.42
C TYR A 95 -4.08 -53.56 -2.43
N THR A 96 -3.07 -53.20 -1.62
CA THR A 96 -1.85 -54.01 -1.46
C THR A 96 -2.22 -55.39 -0.90
N GLY A 97 -1.90 -56.45 -1.62
CA GLY A 97 -2.19 -57.83 -1.21
C GLY A 97 -3.64 -58.30 -1.45
N LEU A 98 -4.51 -57.49 -2.06
CA LEU A 98 -5.88 -57.90 -2.39
C LEU A 98 -5.90 -59.02 -3.46
N ALA A 99 -4.99 -58.96 -4.43
CA ALA A 99 -4.79 -60.03 -5.40
C ALA A 99 -4.38 -61.37 -4.75
N GLU A 100 -3.54 -61.32 -3.71
CA GLU A 100 -3.12 -62.52 -2.98
C GLU A 100 -4.26 -63.09 -2.13
N LYS A 101 -5.03 -62.23 -1.44
CA LYS A 101 -6.24 -62.62 -0.71
C LYS A 101 -7.28 -63.27 -1.62
N LEU A 102 -7.48 -62.74 -2.84
CA LEU A 102 -8.39 -63.32 -3.82
C LEU A 102 -7.88 -64.66 -4.35
N ARG A 103 -6.58 -64.81 -4.60
CA ARG A 103 -6.00 -66.11 -4.98
C ARG A 103 -6.13 -67.15 -3.88
N ARG A 104 -5.83 -66.82 -2.62
CA ARG A 104 -6.05 -67.73 -1.48
C ARG A 104 -7.51 -68.13 -1.35
N ARG A 105 -8.45 -67.19 -1.52
CA ARG A 105 -9.89 -67.49 -1.48
C ARG A 105 -10.31 -68.43 -2.62
N LYS A 106 -9.77 -68.24 -3.83
CA LYS A 106 -10.16 -69.02 -5.01
C LYS A 106 -9.46 -70.38 -5.10
N TYR A 107 -8.23 -70.49 -4.59
CA TYR A 107 -7.37 -71.66 -4.80
C TYR A 107 -6.82 -72.33 -3.53
N GLY A 108 -7.11 -71.81 -2.33
CA GLY A 108 -6.93 -72.52 -1.06
C GLY A 108 -5.53 -73.13 -0.80
N LEU A 109 -4.46 -72.39 -1.08
CA LEU A 109 -3.09 -72.73 -0.67
C LEU A 109 -2.69 -71.96 0.58
#